data_AF-A0A379A891-F1
#
_entry.id   AF-A0A379A891-F1
#
_cell.length_a   1.000
_cell.length_b   1.000
_cell.length_c   1.000
_cell.angle_alpha   90.00
_cell.angle_beta   90.00
_cell.angle_gamma   90.00
#
_symmetry.space_group_name_H-M   'P 1'
#
loop_
_entity.id
_entity.type
_entity.pdbx_description
1 polymer ?
#
loop_
_entity_poly.entity_id
_entity_poly.type
_entity_poly.pdbx_seq_one_letter_code
_entity_poly.pdbx_strand_id
1 'polypeptide(L)'
;MAGQLEASEEAIRKFTENCRQRHSDLQASITALNAKSDATTATWSGAARGAFDTLMDNYFAQAKKLNDQLDQTSDKLAHAGTKFADQDQQFAQQVAAQASSLDLP
;
A
#
# COMPACT_ATOMS: atom_id res chain seq x y z
N MET A 1 -4.18 16.03 25.27
CA MET A 1 -3.08 15.37 24.54
C MET A 1 -3.67 14.16 23.81
N ALA A 2 -4.53 14.40 22.82
CA ALA A 2 -5.24 13.35 22.10
C ALA A 2 -4.35 12.84 20.95
N GLY A 3 -3.97 11.57 21.00
CA GLY A 3 -3.51 10.82 19.80
C GLY A 3 -2.13 11.14 19.24
N GLN A 4 -1.29 11.90 19.94
CA GLN A 4 0.15 11.92 19.65
C GLN A 4 0.63 10.46 19.68
N LEU A 5 1.18 9.91 18.57
CA LEU A 5 2.17 8.81 18.51
C LEU A 5 1.89 7.55 17.65
N GLU A 6 0.71 7.26 17.07
CA GLU A 6 0.53 5.88 16.52
C GLU A 6 1.25 5.54 15.20
N ALA A 7 1.80 6.51 14.47
CA ALA A 7 2.86 6.21 13.50
C ALA A 7 3.76 7.45 13.29
N SER A 8 5.02 7.36 13.71
CA SER A 8 6.02 8.36 13.30
C SER A 8 6.09 8.44 11.78
N GLU A 9 6.52 9.57 11.22
CA GLU A 9 6.72 9.70 9.76
C GLU A 9 7.57 8.56 9.19
N GLU A 10 8.57 8.13 9.96
CA GLU A 10 9.41 6.98 9.66
C GLU A 10 8.64 5.64 9.66
N ALA A 11 7.73 5.43 10.61
CA ALA A 11 6.86 4.26 10.63
C ALA A 11 5.90 4.23 9.42
N ILE A 12 5.36 5.39 9.03
CA ILE A 12 4.50 5.51 7.84
C ILE A 12 5.29 5.21 6.57
N ARG A 13 6.47 5.81 6.40
CA ARG A 13 7.36 5.54 5.26
C ARG A 13 7.70 4.06 5.16
N LYS A 14 8.11 3.45 6.28
CA LYS A 14 8.45 2.03 6.34
C LYS A 14 7.25 1.12 6.04
N PHE A 15 6.06 1.49 6.51
CA PHE A 15 4.84 0.75 6.18
C PHE A 15 4.54 0.82 4.68
N THR A 16 4.60 2.02 4.08
CA THR A 16 4.42 2.22 2.64
C THR A 16 5.42 1.42 1.81
N GLU A 17 6.70 1.39 2.20
CA GLU A 17 7.71 0.54 1.55
C GLU A 17 7.38 -0.94 1.65
N ASN A 18 6.97 -1.42 2.84
CA ASN A 18 6.56 -2.81 3.02
C ASN A 18 5.34 -3.16 2.14
N CYS A 19 4.39 -2.26 2.00
CA CYS A 19 3.24 -2.46 1.12
C CYS A 19 3.65 -2.55 -0.35
N ARG A 20 4.55 -1.67 -0.82
CA ARG A 20 5.10 -1.72 -2.19
C ARG A 20 5.88 -3.00 -2.45
N GLN A 21 6.69 -3.46 -1.49
CA GLN A 21 7.41 -4.71 -1.60
C GLN A 21 6.43 -5.90 -1.71
N ARG A 22 5.45 -5.98 -0.81
CA ARG A 22 4.41 -7.03 -0.84
C ARG A 22 3.61 -7.01 -2.14
N HIS A 23 3.33 -5.82 -2.67
CA HIS A 23 2.69 -5.64 -3.97
C HIS A 23 3.53 -6.26 -5.10
N SER A 24 4.83 -5.98 -5.15
CA SER A 24 5.76 -6.57 -6.12
C SER A 24 5.85 -8.09 -5.98
N ASP A 25 5.95 -8.60 -4.75
CA ASP A 25 6.06 -10.04 -4.49
C ASP A 25 4.79 -10.80 -4.93
N LEU A 26 3.62 -10.21 -4.69
CA LEU A 26 2.34 -10.75 -5.16
C LEU A 26 2.27 -10.78 -6.69
N GLN A 27 2.69 -9.71 -7.36
CA GLN A 27 2.68 -9.65 -8.82
C GLN A 27 3.63 -10.67 -9.46
N ALA A 28 4.81 -10.86 -8.88
CA ALA A 28 5.75 -11.90 -9.29
C ALA A 28 5.15 -13.31 -9.11
N SER A 29 4.51 -13.56 -7.96
CA SER A 29 3.88 -14.84 -7.65
C SER A 29 2.70 -15.16 -8.59
N ILE A 30 1.88 -14.15 -8.88
CA ILE A 30 0.79 -14.22 -9.87
C ILE A 30 1.34 -14.60 -11.25
N THR A 31 2.38 -13.91 -11.71
CA THR A 31 3.00 -14.16 -13.01
C THR A 31 3.58 -15.58 -13.10
N ALA A 32 4.26 -16.02 -12.04
CA ALA A 32 4.81 -17.38 -11.96
C ALA A 32 3.71 -18.45 -11.93
N LEU A 33 2.59 -18.19 -11.25
CA LEU A 33 1.44 -19.09 -11.23
C LEU A 33 0.81 -19.19 -12.63
N ASN A 34 0.69 -18.08 -13.35
CA ASN A 34 0.15 -18.08 -14.71
C ASN A 34 1.00 -18.93 -15.66
N ALA A 35 2.33 -18.76 -15.61
CA ALA A 35 3.25 -19.58 -16.41
C ALA A 35 3.15 -21.09 -16.06
N LYS A 36 2.94 -21.44 -14.78
CA LYS A 36 2.70 -22.83 -14.36
C LYS A 36 1.33 -23.35 -14.79
N SER A 37 0.31 -22.50 -14.77
CA SER A 37 -1.03 -22.79 -15.28
C SER A 37 -0.97 -23.19 -16.75
N ASP A 38 -0.28 -22.41 -17.57
CA ASP A 38 -0.06 -22.69 -18.99
C ASP A 38 0.65 -24.04 -19.22
N ALA A 39 1.67 -24.34 -18.39
CA ALA A 39 2.35 -25.62 -18.44
C ALA A 39 1.46 -26.80 -18.01
N THR A 40 0.56 -26.59 -17.04
CA THR A 40 -0.35 -27.61 -16.51
C THR A 40 -1.49 -27.91 -17.48
N THR A 41 -2.01 -26.89 -18.18
CA THR A 41 -3.07 -27.05 -19.18
C THR A 41 -2.56 -27.42 -20.56
N ALA A 42 -1.24 -27.42 -20.79
CA ALA A 42 -0.62 -27.79 -22.05
C ALA A 42 -1.06 -29.16 -22.57
N THR A 43 -1.32 -30.11 -21.67
CA THR A 43 -1.76 -31.48 -22.01
C THR A 43 -3.24 -31.74 -21.71
N TRP A 44 -3.96 -30.78 -21.14
CA TRP A 44 -5.38 -30.92 -20.82
C TRP A 44 -6.22 -30.29 -21.94
N SER A 45 -7.27 -30.98 -22.38
CA SER A 45 -8.16 -30.51 -23.45
C SER A 45 -9.63 -30.68 -23.06
N GLY A 46 -10.51 -29.88 -23.66
CA GLY A 46 -11.95 -29.96 -23.43
C GLY A 46 -12.41 -29.25 -22.16
N ALA A 47 -13.54 -29.68 -21.60
CA ALA A 47 -14.24 -28.97 -20.52
C ALA A 47 -13.38 -28.74 -19.25
N ALA A 48 -12.46 -29.66 -18.94
CA ALA A 48 -11.57 -29.53 -17.78
C ALA A 48 -10.58 -28.36 -17.92
N ARG A 49 -10.06 -28.11 -19.13
CA ARG A 49 -9.21 -26.95 -19.42
C ARG A 49 -10.01 -25.66 -19.28
N GLY A 50 -11.19 -25.58 -19.90
CA GLY A 50 -12.03 -24.39 -19.82
C GLY A 50 -12.45 -24.02 -18.39
N ALA A 51 -12.71 -25.01 -17.54
CA ALA A 51 -13.02 -24.77 -16.13
C ALA A 51 -11.80 -24.24 -15.35
N PHE A 52 -10.60 -24.77 -15.63
CA PHE A 52 -9.37 -24.31 -15.02
C PHE A 52 -8.96 -22.90 -15.49
N ASP A 53 -9.04 -22.64 -16.79
CA ASP A 53 -8.79 -21.32 -17.37
C ASP A 53 -9.72 -20.27 -16.72
N THR A 54 -11.02 -20.59 -16.61
CA THR A 54 -12.01 -19.73 -15.93
C THR A 54 -11.66 -19.47 -14.45
N LEU A 55 -11.19 -20.50 -13.73
CA LEU A 55 -10.74 -20.34 -12.34
C LEU A 55 -9.53 -19.40 -12.26
N MET A 56 -8.55 -19.59 -13.13
CA MET A 56 -7.32 -18.80 -13.16
C MET A 56 -7.59 -17.34 -13.55
N ASP A 57 -8.44 -17.09 -14.55
CA ASP A 57 -8.88 -15.74 -14.93
C ASP A 57 -9.53 -15.00 -13.75
N ASN A 58 -10.46 -15.66 -13.05
CA ASN A 58 -11.10 -15.09 -11.87
C ASN A 58 -10.12 -14.85 -10.72
N TYR A 59 -9.16 -15.75 -10.53
CA TYR A 59 -8.11 -15.60 -9.54
C TYR A 59 -7.24 -14.38 -9.85
N PHE A 60 -6.75 -14.24 -11.09
CA PHE A 60 -5.91 -13.12 -11.50
C PHE A 60 -6.64 -11.78 -11.47
N ALA A 61 -7.92 -11.74 -11.84
CA ALA A 61 -8.74 -10.55 -11.73
C ALA A 61 -8.87 -10.07 -10.28
N GLN A 62 -9.14 -10.99 -9.35
CA GLN A 62 -9.22 -10.69 -7.91
C GLN A 62 -7.87 -10.29 -7.34
N ALA A 63 -6.81 -10.98 -7.75
CA ALA A 63 -5.45 -10.71 -7.28
C ALA A 63 -4.99 -9.32 -7.74
N LYS A 64 -5.27 -8.92 -8.98
CA LYS A 64 -5.05 -7.55 -9.49
C LYS A 64 -5.82 -6.53 -8.67
N LYS A 65 -7.11 -6.76 -8.41
CA LYS A 65 -7.94 -5.85 -7.62
C LYS A 65 -7.38 -5.66 -6.20
N LEU A 66 -6.97 -6.74 -5.54
CA LEU A 66 -6.36 -6.69 -4.22
C LEU A 66 -5.06 -5.87 -4.25
N ASN A 67 -4.25 -6.08 -5.30
CA ASN A 67 -2.97 -5.44 -5.52
C ASN A 67 -3.13 -3.92 -5.75
N ASP A 68 -4.15 -3.50 -6.52
CA ASP A 68 -4.52 -2.08 -6.72
C ASP A 68 -5.03 -1.44 -5.41
N GLN A 69 -5.81 -2.16 -4.60
CA GLN A 69 -6.28 -1.67 -3.30
C GLN A 69 -5.14 -1.47 -2.30
N LEU A 70 -4.12 -2.33 -2.35
CA LEU A 70 -2.93 -2.25 -1.51
C LEU A 70 -2.12 -0.99 -1.85
N ASP A 71 -2.00 -0.65 -3.13
CA ASP A 71 -1.35 0.57 -3.61
C ASP A 71 -2.13 1.82 -3.18
N GLN A 72 -3.45 1.86 -3.41
CA GLN A 72 -4.31 2.97 -2.96
C GLN A 72 -4.26 3.18 -1.44
N THR A 73 -4.15 2.10 -0.67
CA THR A 73 -4.03 2.18 0.79
C THR A 73 -2.67 2.77 1.19
N SER A 74 -1.61 2.38 0.48
CA SER A 74 -0.26 2.92 0.67
C SER A 74 -0.20 4.42 0.39
N ASP A 75 -0.85 4.87 -0.68
CA ASP A 75 -0.93 6.29 -1.04
C ASP A 75 -1.72 7.10 -0.02
N LYS A 76 -2.86 6.58 0.44
CA LYS A 76 -3.66 7.23 1.49
C LYS A 76 -2.87 7.37 2.79
N LEU A 77 -2.09 6.35 3.16
CA LEU A 77 -1.27 6.38 4.36
C LEU A 77 -0.09 7.33 4.22
N ALA A 78 0.57 7.36 3.06
CA ALA A 78 1.62 8.33 2.78
C ALA A 78 1.09 9.76 2.88
N HIS A 79 -0.07 10.04 2.27
CA HIS A 79 -0.69 11.36 2.30
C HIS A 79 -1.13 11.77 3.71
N ALA A 80 -1.67 10.83 4.50
CA ALA A 80 -1.96 11.08 5.91
C ALA A 80 -0.70 11.45 6.69
N GLY A 81 0.40 10.72 6.49
CA GLY A 81 1.68 11.01 7.13
C GLY A 81 2.25 12.39 6.80
N THR A 82 2.21 12.81 5.54
CA THR A 82 2.65 14.15 5.13
C THR A 82 1.80 15.24 5.77
N LYS A 83 0.47 15.07 5.78
CA LYS A 83 -0.44 16.04 6.40
C LYS A 83 -0.20 16.21 7.90
N PHE A 84 0.18 15.14 8.60
CA PHE A 84 0.55 15.22 10.02
C PHE A 84 1.86 15.98 10.23
N ALA A 85 2.88 15.72 9.41
CA ALA A 85 4.15 16.45 9.48
C ALA A 85 3.97 17.95 9.24
N ASP A 86 3.15 18.33 8.26
CA ASP A 86 2.81 19.73 7.97
C ASP A 86 2.09 20.41 9.15
N GLN A 87 1.16 19.71 9.81
CA GLN A 87 0.44 20.24 10.98
C GLN A 87 1.37 20.45 12.18
N ASP A 88 2.26 19.50 12.46
CA ASP A 88 3.23 19.62 13.55
C ASP A 88 4.18 20.79 13.31
N GLN A 89 4.64 20.99 12.07
CA GLN A 89 5.53 22.09 11.72
C GLN A 89 4.83 23.46 11.82
N GLN A 90 3.55 23.55 11.39
CA GLN A 90 2.74 24.76 11.57
C GLN A 90 2.46 25.06 13.05
N PHE A 91 2.17 24.04 13.86
CA PHE A 91 1.96 24.20 15.29
C PHE A 91 3.23 24.67 15.99
N ALA A 92 4.38 24.07 15.69
CA ALA A 92 5.67 24.49 16.23
C ALA A 92 6.00 25.94 15.87
N GLN A 93 5.71 26.38 14.64
CA GLN A 93 5.87 27.77 14.21
C GLN A 93 4.94 28.74 14.97
N GLN A 94 3.68 28.36 15.20
CA GLN A 94 2.74 29.18 15.97
C GLN A 94 3.16 29.31 17.43
N VAL A 95 3.58 28.21 18.06
CA VAL A 95 4.09 28.21 19.43
C VAL A 95 5.35 29.06 19.53
N ALA A 96 6.29 28.93 18.59
CA ALA A 96 7.49 29.76 18.55
C ALA A 96 7.16 31.25 18.40
N ALA A 97 6.22 31.61 17.52
CA ALA A 97 5.78 32.99 17.32
C ALA A 97 5.13 33.58 18.58
N GLN A 98 4.30 32.81 19.29
CA GLN A 98 3.68 33.24 20.54
C GLN A 98 4.71 33.34 21.69
N ALA A 99 5.64 32.39 21.79
CA ALA A 99 6.73 32.43 22.76
C ALA A 99 7.62 33.67 22.56
N SER A 100 7.96 34.00 21.31
CA SER A 100 8.70 35.22 20.98
C SER A 100 7.91 36.51 21.28
N SER A 101 6.58 36.48 21.21
CA SER A 101 5.73 37.63 21.55
C SER A 101 5.59 37.89 23.06
N LEU A 102 5.82 36.85 23.87
CA LEU A 102 5.78 36.92 25.34
C LEU A 102 7.12 37.39 25.94
N ASP A 103 8.19 37.40 25.14
CA ASP A 103 9.56 37.78 25.54
C ASP A 103 9.93 39.22 25.13
N LEU A 104 8.92 40.05 24.84
CA LEU A 104 9.09 41.50 24.61
C LEU A 104 9.06 42.25 25.97
N PRO A 105 10.07 43.11 26.26
CA PRO A 105 10.23 43.79 27.55
C PRO A 105 9.15 44.83 27.88
#